data_AF-I4W3X8-F1
#
_entry.id   AF-I4W3X8-F1
#
_cell.length_a   1.000
_cell.length_b   1.000
_cell.length_c   1.000
_cell.angle_alpha   90.00
_cell.angle_beta   90.00
_cell.angle_gamma   90.00
#
_symmetry.space_group_name_H-M   'P 1'
#
loop_
_entity.id
_entity.type
_entity.pdbx_description
1 polymer ?
#
loop_
_entity_poly.entity_id
_entity_poly.type
_entity_poly.pdbx_seq_one_letter_code
_entity_poly.pdbx_strand_id
1 'polypeptide(L)'
;MRRIWQASPEVQVARADLDATQARARAAAQPLNNPSLSLDAENADVNRRTAGLSLPLDLSGKRRARASQGEADLLAAEATYNLVRRDVAARWLKAWSTAALAARQSELGQRRLALMQRFDDLAAQRLKVGDISSPERDLAGLALGEAQVQQATLASNEAAARAALLAISGDQGATLPSLPKGLSPAADSVTPLPVDELPELRQSRAQQASAEAGVQVARRARIPDAHRSA
;
A
#
# COMPACT_ATOMS: atom_id res chain seq x y z
N MET A 1 -6.21 10.22 -3.81
CA MET A 1 -5.97 8.85 -3.32
C MET A 1 -6.61 7.74 -4.14
N ARG A 2 -7.91 7.76 -4.48
CA ARG A 2 -8.56 6.64 -5.21
C ARG A 2 -7.83 6.20 -6.49
N ARG A 3 -7.37 7.15 -7.32
CA ARG A 3 -6.61 6.85 -8.55
C ARG A 3 -5.25 6.17 -8.28
N ILE A 4 -4.54 6.57 -7.22
CA ILE A 4 -3.25 5.99 -6.84
C ILE A 4 -3.43 4.53 -6.42
N TRP A 5 -4.44 4.23 -5.62
CA TRP A 5 -4.76 2.85 -5.24
C TRP A 5 -5.16 1.98 -6.43
N GLN A 6 -5.85 2.55 -7.42
CA GLN A 6 -6.21 1.83 -8.64
C GLN A 6 -5.01 1.54 -9.53
N ALA A 7 -4.01 2.42 -9.56
CA ALA A 7 -2.80 2.27 -10.37
C ALA A 7 -1.70 1.43 -9.68
N SER A 8 -1.77 1.26 -8.35
CA SER A 8 -0.73 0.57 -7.57
C SER A 8 -0.84 -0.95 -7.67
N PRO A 9 0.16 -1.66 -8.22
CA PRO A 9 0.15 -3.13 -8.28
C PRO A 9 0.10 -3.77 -6.89
N GLU A 10 0.80 -3.18 -5.91
CA GLU A 10 0.79 -3.66 -4.52
C GLU A 10 -0.62 -3.65 -3.91
N VAL A 11 -1.39 -2.59 -4.16
CA VAL A 11 -2.79 -2.50 -3.69
C VAL A 11 -3.68 -3.47 -4.44
N GLN A 12 -3.44 -3.69 -5.73
CA GLN A 12 -4.19 -4.65 -6.54
C GLN A 12 -3.96 -6.09 -6.05
N VAL A 13 -2.71 -6.47 -5.75
CA VAL A 13 -2.38 -7.78 -5.18
C VAL A 13 -3.07 -7.96 -3.83
N ALA A 14 -2.92 -6.99 -2.91
CA ALA A 14 -3.55 -7.08 -1.58
C ALA A 14 -5.09 -7.15 -1.67
N ARG A 15 -5.69 -6.50 -2.68
CA ARG A 15 -7.13 -6.61 -2.95
C ARG A 15 -7.51 -8.00 -3.45
N ALA A 16 -6.76 -8.56 -4.40
CA ALA A 16 -7.00 -9.90 -4.91
C ALA A 16 -6.86 -10.97 -3.81
N ASP A 17 -5.89 -10.80 -2.92
CA ASP A 17 -5.71 -11.68 -1.75
C ASP A 17 -6.89 -11.58 -0.78
N LEU A 18 -7.40 -10.37 -0.54
CA LEU A 18 -8.62 -10.16 0.25
C LEU A 18 -9.84 -10.83 -0.39
N ASP A 19 -10.07 -10.62 -1.69
CA ASP A 19 -11.18 -11.21 -2.43
C ASP A 19 -11.09 -12.76 -2.42
N ALA A 20 -9.89 -13.31 -2.59
CA ALA A 20 -9.65 -14.75 -2.51
C ALA A 20 -9.88 -15.30 -1.10
N THR A 21 -9.45 -14.58 -0.07
CA THR A 21 -9.67 -14.97 1.33
C THR A 21 -11.15 -14.91 1.69
N GLN A 22 -11.87 -13.90 1.20
CA GLN A 22 -13.33 -13.81 1.36
C GLN A 22 -14.04 -15.02 0.71
N ALA A 23 -13.63 -15.43 -0.49
CA ALA A 23 -14.17 -16.61 -1.14
C ALA A 23 -13.88 -17.89 -0.33
N ARG A 24 -12.66 -18.05 0.19
CA ARG A 24 -12.28 -19.18 1.06
C ARG A 24 -13.08 -19.19 2.37
N ALA A 25 -13.29 -18.04 3.00
CA ALA A 25 -14.09 -17.92 4.22
C ALA A 25 -15.54 -18.37 3.98
N ARG A 26 -16.15 -17.93 2.88
CA ARG A 26 -17.50 -18.39 2.48
C ARG A 26 -17.54 -19.89 2.24
N ALA A 27 -16.53 -20.45 1.57
CA ALA A 27 -16.44 -21.89 1.33
C ALA A 27 -16.22 -22.68 2.63
N ALA A 28 -15.44 -22.17 3.58
CA ALA A 28 -15.17 -22.80 4.87
C ALA A 28 -16.43 -22.93 5.74
N ALA A 29 -17.39 -22.02 5.58
CA ALA A 29 -18.69 -22.07 6.23
C ALA A 29 -19.65 -23.10 5.61
N GLN A 30 -19.37 -23.62 4.42
CA GLN A 30 -20.21 -24.61 3.76
C GLN A 30 -20.07 -26.01 4.39
N PRO A 31 -21.13 -26.83 4.39
CA PRO A 31 -21.01 -28.26 4.70
C PRO A 31 -19.98 -28.93 3.79
N LEU A 32 -19.05 -29.68 4.36
CA LEU A 32 -18.05 -30.42 3.56
C LEU A 32 -18.64 -31.71 2.99
N ASN A 33 -19.54 -32.33 3.76
CA ASN A 33 -20.26 -33.52 3.36
C ASN A 33 -21.72 -33.12 3.12
N ASN A 34 -22.19 -33.32 1.90
CA ASN A 34 -23.60 -33.17 1.55
C ASN A 34 -24.32 -34.50 1.81
N PRO A 35 -25.64 -34.49 2.13
CA PRO A 35 -26.41 -35.72 2.19
C PRO A 35 -26.35 -36.43 0.83
N SER A 36 -26.21 -37.76 0.85
CA SER A 36 -26.24 -38.58 -0.36
C SER A 36 -27.42 -39.54 -0.34
N LEU A 37 -28.06 -39.69 -1.50
CA LEU A 37 -29.09 -40.69 -1.77
C LEU A 37 -28.47 -41.74 -2.69
N SER A 38 -28.44 -42.99 -2.26
CA SER A 38 -28.09 -44.13 -3.11
C SER A 38 -29.36 -44.88 -3.53
N LEU A 39 -29.41 -45.26 -4.80
CA LEU A 39 -30.46 -46.12 -5.35
C LEU A 39 -29.75 -47.29 -6.02
N ASP A 40 -29.85 -48.45 -5.41
CA ASP A 40 -29.20 -49.67 -5.88
C ASP A 40 -30.27 -50.64 -6.37
N ALA A 41 -30.07 -51.19 -7.57
CA ALA A 41 -30.93 -52.21 -8.14
C ALA A 41 -30.06 -53.39 -8.60
N GLU A 42 -30.34 -54.56 -8.06
CA GLU A 42 -29.59 -55.78 -8.32
C GLU A 42 -30.56 -56.86 -8.81
N ASN A 43 -30.29 -57.40 -10.00
CA ASN A 43 -31.06 -58.50 -10.57
C ASN A 43 -30.25 -59.79 -10.40
N ALA A 44 -30.66 -60.62 -9.45
CA ALA A 44 -30.17 -61.97 -9.20
C ALA A 44 -31.35 -62.96 -9.27
N ASP A 45 -31.23 -64.16 -8.69
CA ASP A 45 -32.38 -65.10 -8.57
C ASP A 45 -33.60 -64.46 -7.86
N VAL A 46 -33.39 -63.40 -7.08
CA VAL A 46 -34.41 -62.49 -6.57
C VAL A 46 -34.01 -61.05 -6.88
N ASN A 47 -34.88 -60.28 -7.54
CA ASN A 47 -34.65 -58.86 -7.79
C ASN A 47 -34.71 -58.05 -6.49
N ARG A 48 -33.66 -57.28 -6.22
CA ARG A 48 -33.57 -56.38 -5.06
C ARG A 48 -33.46 -54.93 -5.52
N ARG A 49 -34.22 -54.04 -4.88
CA ARG A 49 -34.10 -52.59 -5.01
C ARG A 49 -33.92 -52.00 -3.63
N THR A 50 -32.90 -51.17 -3.46
CA THR A 50 -32.54 -50.54 -2.19
C THR A 50 -32.43 -49.04 -2.42
N ALA A 51 -33.02 -48.25 -1.53
CA ALA A 51 -32.76 -46.83 -1.43
C ALA A 51 -32.08 -46.56 -0.08
N GLY A 52 -30.95 -45.86 -0.08
CA GLY A 52 -30.22 -45.50 1.13
C GLY A 52 -30.02 -44.00 1.22
N LEU A 53 -30.18 -43.43 2.42
CA LEU A 53 -29.85 -42.04 2.71
C LEU A 53 -28.68 -41.99 3.69
N SER A 54 -27.63 -41.26 3.34
CA SER A 54 -26.51 -40.99 4.24
C SER A 54 -26.51 -39.52 4.65
N LEU A 55 -26.61 -39.26 5.96
CA LEU A 55 -26.53 -37.92 6.53
C LEU A 55 -25.28 -37.80 7.41
N PRO A 56 -24.28 -36.99 7.02
CA PRO A 56 -23.15 -36.65 7.88
C PRO A 56 -23.62 -35.71 9.01
N LEU A 57 -23.30 -36.06 10.26
CA LEU A 57 -23.62 -35.23 11.43
C LEU A 57 -22.35 -34.56 11.97
N ASP A 58 -22.29 -33.22 11.95
CA ASP A 58 -21.17 -32.45 12.52
C ASP A 58 -21.31 -32.32 14.05
N LEU A 59 -21.12 -33.44 14.76
CA LEU A 59 -21.15 -33.48 16.23
C LEU A 59 -19.86 -32.91 16.86
N SER A 60 -18.75 -32.96 16.13
CA SER A 60 -17.43 -32.51 16.58
C SER A 60 -17.26 -30.99 16.47
N GLY A 61 -18.11 -30.30 15.70
CA GLY A 61 -18.09 -28.86 15.49
C GLY A 61 -17.02 -28.40 14.50
N LYS A 62 -16.54 -29.29 13.63
CA LYS A 62 -15.49 -29.01 12.64
C LYS A 62 -15.89 -27.93 11.65
N ARG A 63 -17.16 -27.88 11.23
CA ARG A 63 -17.64 -26.81 10.34
C ARG A 63 -17.56 -25.46 11.04
N ARG A 64 -18.02 -25.39 12.29
CA ARG A 64 -17.97 -24.13 13.07
C ARG A 64 -16.53 -23.66 13.24
N ALA A 65 -15.60 -24.56 13.55
CA ALA A 65 -14.18 -24.21 13.68
C ALA A 65 -13.58 -23.69 12.36
N ARG A 66 -13.89 -24.35 11.23
CA ARG A 66 -13.45 -23.88 9.89
C ARG A 66 -14.06 -22.53 9.53
N ALA A 67 -15.34 -22.31 9.83
CA ALA A 67 -16.00 -21.03 9.63
C ALA A 67 -15.32 -19.93 10.46
N SER A 68 -15.06 -20.16 11.75
CA SER A 68 -14.38 -19.19 12.60
C SER A 68 -12.94 -18.89 12.16
N GLN A 69 -12.23 -19.90 11.63
CA GLN A 69 -10.92 -19.66 11.03
C GLN A 69 -11.04 -18.80 9.76
N GLY A 70 -11.99 -19.10 8.88
CA GLY A 70 -12.24 -18.30 7.67
C GLY A 70 -12.58 -16.84 7.99
N GLU A 71 -13.37 -16.59 9.04
CA GLU A 71 -13.68 -15.23 9.53
C GLU A 71 -12.43 -14.52 10.07
N ALA A 72 -11.60 -15.21 10.86
CA ALA A 72 -10.36 -14.65 11.38
C ALA A 72 -9.34 -14.36 10.27
N ASP A 73 -9.23 -15.24 9.28
CA ASP A 73 -8.38 -15.05 8.09
C ASP A 73 -8.85 -13.83 7.29
N LEU A 74 -10.17 -13.66 7.13
CA LEU A 74 -10.76 -12.50 6.45
C LEU A 74 -10.39 -11.19 7.17
N LEU A 75 -10.53 -11.13 8.49
CA LEU A 75 -10.13 -9.95 9.28
C LEU A 75 -8.63 -9.63 9.14
N ALA A 76 -7.77 -10.66 9.09
CA ALA A 76 -6.33 -10.49 8.88
C ALA A 76 -6.01 -9.96 7.47
N ALA A 77 -6.71 -10.45 6.45
CA ALA A 77 -6.59 -9.97 5.07
C ALA A 77 -7.08 -8.52 4.94
N GLU A 78 -8.20 -8.16 5.58
CA GLU A 78 -8.72 -6.78 5.59
C GLU A 78 -7.73 -5.81 6.27
N ALA A 79 -7.18 -6.19 7.41
CA ALA A 79 -6.18 -5.38 8.11
C ALA A 79 -4.91 -5.19 7.25
N THR A 80 -4.45 -6.25 6.59
CA THR A 80 -3.29 -6.21 5.68
C THR A 80 -3.58 -5.31 4.48
N TYR A 81 -4.74 -5.43 3.84
CA TYR A 81 -5.15 -4.59 2.73
C TYR A 81 -5.19 -3.10 3.09
N ASN A 82 -5.73 -2.78 4.27
CA ASN A 82 -5.79 -1.40 4.76
C ASN A 82 -4.39 -0.84 5.06
N LEU A 83 -3.49 -1.66 5.62
CA LEU A 83 -2.10 -1.28 5.87
C LEU A 83 -1.36 -0.95 4.56
N VAL A 84 -1.45 -1.83 3.55
CA VAL A 84 -0.84 -1.62 2.23
C VAL A 84 -1.35 -0.32 1.59
N ARG A 85 -2.67 -0.07 1.64
CA ARG A 85 -3.26 1.18 1.12
C ARG A 85 -2.73 2.43 1.81
N ARG A 86 -2.58 2.38 3.14
CA ARG A 86 -2.01 3.46 3.93
C ARG A 86 -0.56 3.72 3.54
N ASP A 87 0.25 2.67 3.42
CA ASP A 87 1.68 2.77 3.12
C ASP A 87 1.95 3.30 1.72
N VAL A 88 1.17 2.87 0.73
CA VAL A 88 1.18 3.42 -0.63
C VAL A 88 0.80 4.90 -0.62
N ALA A 89 -0.25 5.26 0.13
CA ALA A 89 -0.68 6.66 0.24
C ALA A 89 0.39 7.53 0.91
N ALA A 90 1.04 7.05 1.96
CA ALA A 90 2.10 7.76 2.68
C ALA A 90 3.35 7.95 1.80
N ARG A 91 3.80 6.89 1.10
CA ARG A 91 4.91 6.98 0.14
C ARG A 91 4.62 7.97 -0.97
N TRP A 92 3.42 7.92 -1.55
CA TRP A 92 3.00 8.86 -2.58
C TRP A 92 3.00 10.30 -2.07
N LEU A 93 2.42 10.55 -0.88
CA LEU A 93 2.35 11.89 -0.29
C LEU A 93 3.75 12.47 -0.06
N LYS A 94 4.65 11.66 0.48
CA LYS A 94 6.07 12.03 0.67
C LYS A 94 6.73 12.37 -0.66
N ALA A 95 6.61 11.49 -1.67
CA ALA A 95 7.21 11.71 -2.98
C ALA A 95 6.65 12.96 -3.67
N TRP A 96 5.34 13.19 -3.57
CA TRP A 96 4.68 14.39 -4.09
C TRP A 96 5.20 15.66 -3.42
N SER A 97 5.27 15.69 -2.08
CA SER A 97 5.78 16.86 -1.37
C SER A 97 7.24 17.14 -1.70
N THR A 98 8.06 16.09 -1.84
CA THR A 98 9.47 16.21 -2.22
C THR A 98 9.63 16.76 -3.63
N ALA A 99 8.87 16.23 -4.60
CA ALA A 99 8.91 16.70 -5.98
C ALA A 99 8.44 18.17 -6.11
N ALA A 100 7.38 18.52 -5.40
CA ALA A 100 6.87 19.88 -5.39
C ALA A 100 7.84 20.87 -4.73
N LEU A 101 8.54 20.47 -3.64
CA LEU A 101 9.58 21.28 -3.02
C LEU A 101 10.81 21.42 -3.92
N ALA A 102 11.26 20.34 -4.56
CA ALA A 102 12.41 20.37 -5.47
C ALA A 102 12.14 21.29 -6.67
N ALA A 103 10.92 21.27 -7.22
CA ALA A 103 10.51 22.20 -8.27
C ALA A 103 10.57 23.67 -7.81
N ARG A 104 10.13 23.97 -6.58
CA ARG A 104 10.23 25.32 -6.00
C ARG A 104 11.68 25.75 -5.77
N GLN A 105 12.54 24.85 -5.30
CA GLN A 105 13.96 25.14 -5.11
C GLN A 105 14.66 25.41 -6.44
N SER A 106 14.37 24.62 -7.47
CA SER A 106 14.85 24.82 -8.84
C SER A 106 14.39 26.18 -9.41
N GLU A 107 13.12 26.56 -9.22
CA GLU A 107 12.59 27.87 -9.61
C GLU A 107 13.34 29.03 -8.92
N LEU A 108 13.59 28.93 -7.61
CA LEU A 108 14.36 29.92 -6.86
C LEU A 108 15.82 29.97 -7.30
N GLY A 109 16.42 28.81 -7.58
CA GLY A 109 17.79 28.70 -8.10
C GLY A 109 17.96 29.37 -9.46
N GLN A 110 16.97 29.23 -10.35
CA GLN A 110 16.96 29.92 -11.66
C GLN A 110 16.94 31.44 -11.48
N ARG A 111 16.13 31.95 -10.55
CA ARG A 111 16.09 33.38 -10.24
C ARG A 111 17.43 33.88 -9.70
N ARG A 112 18.08 33.09 -8.83
CA ARG A 112 19.42 33.41 -8.33
C ARG A 112 20.47 33.41 -9.43
N LEU A 113 20.44 32.43 -10.32
CA LEU A 113 21.35 32.38 -11.47
C LEU A 113 21.18 33.63 -12.36
N ALA A 114 19.95 34.03 -12.65
CA ALA A 114 19.68 35.26 -13.41
C ALA A 114 20.20 36.53 -12.71
N LEU A 115 20.15 36.58 -11.37
CA LEU A 115 20.74 37.69 -10.61
C LEU A 115 22.27 37.68 -10.68
N MET A 116 22.91 36.52 -10.59
CA MET A 116 24.37 36.41 -10.69
C MET A 116 24.89 36.72 -12.09
N GLN A 117 24.14 36.39 -13.14
CA GLN A 117 24.46 36.82 -14.51
C GLN A 117 24.49 38.35 -14.63
N ARG A 118 23.45 39.03 -14.11
CA ARG A 118 23.42 40.50 -14.08
C ARG A 118 24.54 41.10 -13.24
N PHE A 119 24.92 40.44 -12.15
CA PHE A 119 26.03 40.88 -11.29
C PHE A 119 27.38 40.79 -12.02
N ASP A 120 27.65 39.69 -12.73
CA ASP A 120 28.85 39.51 -13.55
C ASP A 120 28.91 40.56 -14.69
N ASP A 121 27.79 40.79 -15.38
CA ASP A 121 27.68 41.81 -16.43
C ASP A 121 28.02 43.21 -15.88
N LEU A 122 27.52 43.55 -14.69
CA LEU A 122 27.80 44.83 -14.04
C LEU A 122 29.28 44.94 -13.63
N ALA A 123 29.86 43.88 -13.08
CA ALA A 123 31.28 43.86 -12.74
C ALA A 123 32.16 44.08 -13.99
N ALA A 124 31.82 43.43 -15.10
CA ALA A 124 32.50 43.64 -16.38
C ALA A 124 32.40 45.09 -16.89
N GLN A 125 31.26 45.75 -16.69
CA GLN A 125 31.10 47.18 -17.03
C GLN A 125 31.94 48.09 -16.12
N ARG A 126 31.96 47.83 -14.82
CA ARG A 126 32.73 48.63 -13.86
C ARG A 126 34.24 48.50 -14.06
N LEU A 127 34.73 47.30 -14.41
CA LEU A 127 36.14 47.12 -14.76
C LEU A 127 36.54 47.98 -15.97
N LYS A 128 35.67 48.09 -16.99
CA LYS A 128 35.95 48.90 -18.20
C LYS A 128 36.12 50.39 -17.90
N VAL A 129 35.41 50.91 -16.91
CA VAL A 129 35.52 52.32 -16.49
C VAL A 129 36.55 52.53 -15.37
N GLY A 130 37.24 51.46 -14.94
CA GLY A 130 38.26 51.51 -13.90
C GLY A 130 37.72 51.58 -12.46
N ASP A 131 36.43 51.33 -12.27
CA ASP A 131 35.75 51.41 -10.97
C ASP A 131 36.07 50.22 -10.04
N ILE A 132 36.50 49.10 -10.62
CA ILE A 132 36.91 47.88 -9.91
C ILE A 132 38.17 47.30 -10.55
N SER A 133 38.87 46.44 -9.81
CA SER A 133 40.05 45.72 -10.24
C SER A 133 39.73 44.39 -10.94
N SER A 134 40.70 43.83 -11.68
CA SER A 134 40.53 42.51 -12.32
C SER A 134 40.22 41.38 -11.34
N PRO A 135 40.88 41.26 -10.17
CA PRO A 135 40.53 40.23 -9.19
C PRO A 135 39.09 40.32 -8.69
N GLU A 136 38.54 41.52 -8.49
CA GLU A 136 37.13 41.70 -8.08
C GLU A 136 36.17 41.25 -9.17
N ARG A 137 36.50 41.51 -10.45
CA ARG A 137 35.75 40.97 -11.58
C ARG A 137 35.83 39.44 -11.64
N ASP A 138 36.99 38.87 -11.38
CA ASP A 138 37.17 37.41 -11.43
C ASP A 138 36.39 36.72 -10.30
N LEU A 139 36.27 37.34 -9.12
CA LEU A 139 35.38 36.89 -8.05
C LEU A 139 33.90 36.91 -8.48
N ALA A 140 33.47 37.90 -9.25
CA ALA A 140 32.11 37.93 -9.80
C ALA A 140 31.85 36.76 -10.77
N GLY A 141 32.81 36.49 -11.66
CA GLY A 141 32.76 35.35 -12.57
C GLY A 141 32.75 34.00 -11.84
N LEU A 142 33.53 33.88 -10.75
CA LEU A 142 33.53 32.70 -9.89
C LEU A 142 32.16 32.48 -9.24
N ALA A 143 31.56 33.53 -8.67
CA ALA A 143 30.22 33.46 -8.07
C ALA A 143 29.13 33.04 -9.07
N LEU A 144 29.22 33.51 -10.32
CA LEU A 144 28.34 33.05 -11.40
C LEU A 144 28.57 31.55 -11.70
N GLY A 145 29.82 31.11 -11.81
CA GLY A 145 30.15 29.69 -12.00
C GLY A 145 29.60 28.80 -10.89
N GLU A 146 29.75 29.20 -9.63
CA GLU A 146 29.17 28.49 -8.48
C GLU A 146 27.63 28.43 -8.56
N ALA A 147 26.98 29.54 -8.94
CA ALA A 147 25.54 29.59 -9.09
C ALA A 147 25.05 28.65 -10.21
N GLN A 148 25.79 28.53 -11.32
CA GLN A 148 25.49 27.60 -12.41
C GLN A 148 25.58 26.14 -11.95
N VAL A 149 26.66 25.76 -11.24
CA VAL A 149 26.84 24.40 -10.70
C VAL A 149 25.69 24.07 -9.74
N GLN A 150 25.38 24.96 -8.82
CA GLN A 150 24.31 24.75 -7.86
C GLN A 150 22.94 24.64 -8.55
N GLN A 151 22.67 25.43 -9.61
CA GLN A 151 21.45 25.31 -10.38
C GLN A 151 21.34 23.95 -11.10
N ALA A 152 22.45 23.44 -11.65
CA ALA A 152 22.47 22.12 -12.26
C ALA A 152 22.14 21.01 -11.24
N THR A 153 22.66 21.12 -10.01
CA THR A 153 22.30 20.22 -8.91
C THR A 153 20.81 20.28 -8.58
N LEU A 154 20.22 21.47 -8.50
CA LEU A 154 18.79 21.64 -8.22
C LEU A 154 17.91 21.03 -9.32
N ALA A 155 18.27 21.23 -10.59
CA ALA A 155 17.56 20.63 -11.72
C ALA A 155 17.64 19.10 -11.71
N SER A 156 18.80 18.54 -11.37
CA SER A 156 18.98 17.09 -11.21
C SER A 156 18.11 16.52 -10.08
N ASN A 157 18.11 17.19 -8.91
CA ASN A 157 17.29 16.80 -7.77
C ASN A 157 15.78 16.85 -8.09
N GLU A 158 15.35 17.87 -8.83
CA GLU A 158 13.97 17.97 -9.31
C GLU A 158 13.60 16.81 -10.24
N ALA A 159 14.45 16.48 -11.21
CA ALA A 159 14.24 15.35 -12.12
C ALA A 159 14.15 14.02 -11.36
N ALA A 160 15.05 13.78 -10.41
CA ALA A 160 15.06 12.57 -9.57
C ALA A 160 13.79 12.47 -8.70
N ALA A 161 13.36 13.56 -8.09
CA ALA A 161 12.15 13.58 -7.26
C ALA A 161 10.88 13.33 -8.09
N ARG A 162 10.81 13.87 -9.31
CA ARG A 162 9.71 13.60 -10.26
C ARG A 162 9.70 12.13 -10.69
N ALA A 163 10.86 11.56 -11.02
CA ALA A 163 10.96 10.14 -11.36
C ALA A 163 10.49 9.23 -10.22
N ALA A 164 10.88 9.52 -8.98
CA ALA A 164 10.44 8.77 -7.80
C ALA A 164 8.91 8.84 -7.58
N LEU A 165 8.29 9.98 -7.85
CA LEU A 165 6.83 10.13 -7.78
C LEU A 165 6.11 9.31 -8.87
N LEU A 166 6.63 9.35 -10.10
CA LEU A 166 6.09 8.58 -11.22
C LEU A 166 6.21 7.08 -10.99
N ALA A 167 7.29 6.61 -10.35
CA ALA A 167 7.46 5.20 -10.00
C ALA A 167 6.34 4.66 -9.08
N ILE A 168 5.71 5.52 -8.25
CA ILE A 168 4.63 5.13 -7.35
C ILE A 168 3.25 5.26 -8.00
N SER A 169 3.04 6.31 -8.80
CA SER A 169 1.72 6.65 -9.36
C SER A 169 1.50 6.20 -10.80
N GLY A 170 2.56 5.77 -11.48
CA GLY A 170 2.58 5.54 -12.93
C GLY A 170 2.55 6.85 -13.72
N ASP A 171 2.44 6.74 -15.05
CA ASP A 171 2.27 7.88 -15.96
C ASP A 171 0.83 8.40 -16.00
N GLN A 172 0.23 8.53 -14.81
CA GLN A 172 -1.09 9.13 -14.67
C GLN A 172 -0.87 10.64 -14.75
N GLY A 173 -0.99 11.22 -15.96
CA GLY A 173 -0.82 12.64 -16.32
C GLY A 173 -1.75 13.63 -15.60
N ALA A 174 -2.02 13.40 -14.32
CA ALA A 174 -2.72 14.29 -13.42
C ALA A 174 -1.80 15.45 -13.05
N THR A 175 -2.29 16.65 -13.30
CA THR A 175 -1.76 17.88 -12.70
C THR A 175 -1.69 17.69 -11.19
N LEU A 176 -0.47 17.73 -10.67
CA LEU A 176 -0.22 17.59 -9.24
C LEU A 176 -0.86 18.79 -8.52
N PRO A 177 -1.55 18.56 -7.39
CA PRO A 177 -2.04 19.67 -6.59
C PRO A 177 -0.84 20.50 -6.10
N SER A 178 -1.04 21.81 -5.98
CA SER A 178 -0.04 22.69 -5.36
C SER A 178 0.11 22.36 -3.88
N LEU A 179 1.34 22.43 -3.37
CA LEU A 179 1.59 22.35 -1.93
C LEU A 179 0.76 23.42 -1.19
N PRO A 180 0.13 23.09 -0.05
CA PRO A 180 -0.53 24.07 0.78
C PRO A 180 0.48 25.15 1.23
N LYS A 181 0.01 26.39 1.29
CA LYS A 181 0.80 27.51 1.81
C LYS A 181 0.63 27.55 3.33
N GLY A 182 1.71 27.35 4.07
CA GLY A 182 1.71 27.40 5.53
C GLY A 182 2.66 26.38 6.16
N LEU A 183 2.92 26.55 7.46
CA LEU A 183 3.60 25.54 8.26
C LEU A 183 2.65 24.38 8.53
N SER A 184 3.19 23.17 8.63
CA SER A 184 2.43 22.03 9.14
C SER A 184 1.89 22.34 10.54
N PRO A 185 0.69 21.85 10.89
CA PRO A 185 0.17 21.98 12.24
C PRO A 185 1.18 21.44 13.26
N ALA A 186 1.26 22.10 14.43
CA ALA A 186 2.17 21.68 15.50
C ALA A 186 1.86 20.25 15.94
N ALA A 187 2.88 19.45 16.27
CA ALA A 187 2.70 18.06 16.66
C ALA A 187 1.70 17.91 17.83
N ASP A 188 1.72 18.85 18.78
CA ASP A 188 0.84 18.88 19.95
C ASP A 188 -0.64 19.11 19.60
N SER A 189 -0.94 19.57 18.37
CA SER A 189 -2.31 19.73 17.88
C SER A 189 -2.88 18.45 17.26
N VAL A 190 -2.07 17.40 17.08
CA VAL A 190 -2.49 16.10 16.56
C VAL A 190 -2.69 15.15 17.72
N THR A 191 -3.95 14.81 18.02
CA THR A 191 -4.25 13.77 19.01
C THR A 191 -3.69 12.43 18.52
N PRO A 192 -2.77 11.79 19.27
CA PRO A 192 -2.24 10.48 18.88
C PRO A 192 -3.35 9.44 18.84
N LEU A 193 -3.28 8.51 17.87
CA LEU A 193 -4.13 7.32 17.94
C LEU A 193 -3.77 6.52 19.19
N PRO A 194 -4.75 5.97 19.92
CA PRO A 194 -4.50 4.97 20.94
C PRO A 194 -3.68 3.82 20.35
N VAL A 195 -2.76 3.26 21.16
CA VAL A 195 -1.87 2.17 20.71
C VAL A 195 -2.67 1.00 20.12
N ASP A 196 -3.82 0.68 20.73
CA ASP A 196 -4.73 -0.38 20.29
C ASP A 196 -5.34 -0.18 18.90
N GLU A 197 -5.31 1.04 18.40
CA GLU A 197 -5.86 1.42 17.11
C GLU A 197 -4.81 1.50 16.00
N LEU A 198 -3.53 1.31 16.33
CA LEU A 198 -2.45 1.33 15.34
C LEU A 198 -2.68 0.24 14.28
N PRO A 199 -2.61 0.58 12.98
CA PRO A 199 -2.86 -0.38 11.90
C PRO A 199 -1.99 -1.64 11.97
N GLU A 200 -0.71 -1.49 12.32
CA GLU A 200 0.25 -2.58 12.49
C GLU A 200 -0.17 -3.51 13.63
N LEU A 201 -0.63 -2.94 14.76
CA LEU A 201 -1.08 -3.73 15.89
C LEU A 201 -2.39 -4.45 15.59
N ARG A 202 -3.33 -3.78 14.89
CA ARG A 202 -4.56 -4.40 14.39
C ARG A 202 -4.27 -5.56 13.46
N GLN A 203 -3.32 -5.41 12.53
CA GLN A 203 -2.89 -6.49 11.64
C GLN A 203 -2.30 -7.66 12.42
N SER A 204 -1.37 -7.40 13.32
CA SER A 204 -0.71 -8.44 14.14
C SER A 204 -1.72 -9.22 14.99
N ARG A 205 -2.66 -8.53 15.64
CA ARG A 205 -3.74 -9.16 16.41
C ARG A 205 -4.65 -10.03 15.54
N ALA A 206 -5.00 -9.56 14.35
CA ALA A 206 -5.83 -10.33 13.43
C ALA A 206 -5.09 -11.59 12.94
N GLN A 207 -3.79 -11.50 12.65
CA GLN A 207 -2.95 -12.64 12.30
C GLN A 207 -2.83 -13.65 13.45
N GLN A 208 -2.67 -13.16 14.69
CA GLN A 208 -2.69 -14.02 15.86
C GLN A 208 -4.02 -14.77 16.00
N ALA A 209 -5.15 -14.07 15.88
CA ALA A 209 -6.48 -14.67 15.97
C ALA A 209 -6.71 -15.75 14.88
N SER A 210 -6.23 -15.48 13.65
CA SER A 210 -6.23 -16.45 12.56
C SER A 210 -5.42 -17.71 12.91
N ALA A 211 -4.19 -17.54 13.42
CA ALA A 211 -3.35 -18.66 13.82
C ALA A 211 -3.98 -19.49 14.96
N GLU A 212 -4.55 -18.83 15.96
CA GLU A 212 -5.27 -19.49 17.07
C GLU A 212 -6.49 -20.28 16.58
N ALA A 213 -7.26 -19.71 15.64
CA ALA A 213 -8.39 -20.40 15.03
C ALA A 213 -7.94 -21.64 14.22
N GLY A 214 -6.80 -21.55 13.53
CA GLY A 214 -6.18 -22.70 12.87
C GLY A 214 -5.81 -23.84 13.82
N VAL A 215 -5.31 -23.51 15.02
CA VAL A 215 -5.07 -24.50 16.09
C VAL A 215 -6.37 -25.17 16.53
N GLN A 216 -7.46 -24.41 16.65
CA GLN A 216 -8.77 -24.97 17.00
C GLN A 216 -9.30 -25.91 15.92
N VAL A 217 -9.16 -25.57 14.64
CA VAL A 217 -9.49 -26.46 13.52
C VAL A 217 -8.70 -27.76 13.61
N ALA A 218 -7.38 -27.70 13.81
CA ALA A 218 -6.53 -28.87 13.95
C ALA A 218 -6.92 -29.75 15.16
N ARG A 219 -7.32 -29.14 16.28
CA ARG A 219 -7.84 -29.86 17.45
C ARG A 219 -9.15 -30.58 17.13
N ARG A 220 -10.10 -29.90 16.48
CA ARG A 220 -11.40 -30.50 16.10
C ARG A 220 -11.26 -31.59 15.05
N ALA A 221 -10.28 -31.50 14.16
CA ALA A 221 -10.01 -32.53 13.14
C ALA A 221 -9.67 -33.90 13.74
N ARG A 222 -9.13 -33.96 14.98
CA ARG A 222 -8.79 -35.21 15.68
C ARG A 222 -10.01 -35.97 16.23
N ILE A 223 -11.18 -35.33 16.28
CA ILE A 223 -12.41 -35.95 16.78
C ILE A 223 -13.14 -36.60 15.59
N PRO A 224 -13.46 -37.90 15.61
CA PRO A 224 -14.20 -38.55 14.52
C PRO A 224 -15.60 -37.92 14.31
N ASP A 225 -16.07 -37.91 13.06
CA ASP A 225 -17.45 -37.51 12.75
C ASP A 225 -18.37 -38.72 12.77
N ALA A 226 -19.59 -38.54 13.30
CA ALA A 226 -20.62 -39.56 13.23
C ALA A 226 -21.41 -39.43 11.92
N HIS A 227 -21.76 -40.56 11.32
CA HIS A 227 -22.67 -40.63 10.18
C HIS A 227 -23.86 -41.53 10.53
N ARG A 228 -25.03 -41.20 10.00
CA ARG A 228 -26.23 -42.03 10.10
C ARG A 228 -26.64 -42.47 8.71
N SER A 229 -26.78 -43.79 8.52
CA SER A 229 -27.38 -44.42 7.35
C SER A 229 -28.80 -44.89 7.69
N ALA A 230 -29.73 -44.71 6.75
CA ALA A 230 -31.10 -45.20 6.83
C ALA A 230 -31.55 -45.75 5.47
#